data_AF-A0A820B5G7-F1
#
_entry.id   AF-A0A820B5G7-F1
#
_cell.length_a   1.000
_cell.length_b   1.000
_cell.length_c   1.000
_cell.angle_alpha   90.00
_cell.angle_beta   90.00
_cell.angle_gamma   90.00
#
_symmetry.space_group_name_H-M   'P 1'
#
loop_
_entity.id
_entity.type
_entity.pdbx_description
1 polymer ?
#
loop_
_entity_poly.entity_id
_entity_poly.type
_entity_poly.pdbx_seq_one_letter_code
_entity_poly.pdbx_strand_id
1 'polypeptide(L)'
;MMKIVVIVHRILLRNLGVKIGHDVFTALKSKTHLDRPNWNELLQSFKSGKNASMANDVGVFFCGPPSMGIDIRKYCMKYQFRYFKEKF
;
A
#
# COMPACT_ATOMS: atom_id res chain seq x y z
N MET A 1 -3.91 -11.62 -7.45
CA MET A 1 -2.66 -11.03 -6.92
C MET A 1 -2.78 -9.51 -7.01
N MET A 2 -2.69 -8.78 -5.91
CA MET A 2 -2.83 -7.32 -5.87
C MET A 2 -1.45 -6.69 -5.74
N LYS A 3 -1.00 -5.95 -6.76
CA LYS A 3 0.28 -5.23 -6.79
C LYS A 3 0.02 -3.77 -6.42
N ILE A 4 0.66 -3.28 -5.36
CA ILE A 4 0.57 -1.87 -4.93
C ILE A 4 1.79 -1.14 -5.49
N VAL A 5 1.54 -0.17 -6.38
CA VAL A 5 2.56 0.74 -6.93
C VAL A 5 2.39 2.09 -6.24
N VAL A 6 3.41 2.57 -5.54
CA VAL A 6 3.44 3.91 -4.93
C VAL A 6 4.30 4.82 -5.81
N ILE A 7 3.69 5.80 -6.48
CA ILE A 7 4.38 6.81 -7.29
C ILE A 7 4.36 8.13 -6.52
N VAL A 8 5.50 8.79 -6.40
CA VAL A 8 5.66 10.06 -5.68
C VAL A 8 5.97 11.17 -6.69
N HIS A 9 5.03 12.10 -6.90
CA HIS A 9 5.34 13.39 -7.51
C HIS A 9 4.52 14.49 -6.81
N ARG A 10 5.20 15.60 -6.48
CA ARG A 10 4.68 16.67 -5.61
C ARG A 10 3.86 17.67 -6.43
N ILE A 11 2.53 17.55 -6.45
CA ILE A 11 1.65 18.64 -6.91
C ILE A 11 0.46 18.81 -5.96
N LEU A 12 0.23 20.07 -5.61
CA LEU A 12 -0.58 20.59 -4.53
C LEU A 12 -1.94 21.00 -5.09
N LEU A 13 -2.91 20.09 -5.21
CA LEU A 13 -4.30 20.42 -5.61
C LEU A 13 -5.29 19.35 -5.13
N ARG A 14 -5.61 19.35 -3.82
CA ARG A 14 -6.66 18.47 -3.27
C ARG A 14 -8.09 18.91 -3.59
N ASN A 15 -8.31 20.12 -4.13
CA ASN A 15 -9.65 20.73 -4.18
C ASN A 15 -10.27 20.92 -5.59
N LEU A 16 -9.58 20.56 -6.69
CA LEU A 16 -10.14 20.73 -8.05
C LEU A 16 -10.61 19.42 -8.73
N GLY A 17 -10.32 18.25 -8.15
CA GLY A 17 -10.61 16.93 -8.76
C GLY A 17 -11.89 16.23 -8.37
N VAL A 18 -12.79 16.89 -7.63
CA VAL A 18 -13.95 16.19 -7.05
C VAL A 18 -15.07 15.90 -8.06
N LYS A 19 -15.05 16.48 -9.27
CA LYS A 19 -16.16 16.31 -10.23
C LYS A 19 -16.23 14.94 -10.95
N ILE A 20 -15.14 14.15 -11.01
CA ILE A 20 -15.08 12.94 -11.89
C ILE A 20 -14.53 11.70 -11.14
N GLY A 21 -14.24 11.79 -9.83
CA GLY A 21 -13.76 10.64 -9.05
C GLY A 21 -12.36 10.15 -9.43
N HIS A 22 -11.61 10.96 -10.18
CA HIS A 22 -10.22 10.74 -10.57
C HIS A 22 -9.38 11.95 -10.18
N ASP A 23 -8.15 11.73 -9.74
CA ASP A 23 -7.17 12.77 -9.48
C ASP A 23 -6.83 13.50 -10.79
N VAL A 24 -6.85 14.84 -10.78
CA VAL A 24 -6.74 15.65 -12.01
C VAL A 24 -5.36 15.55 -12.64
N PHE A 25 -4.31 15.32 -11.84
CA PHE A 25 -2.93 15.29 -12.34
C PHE A 25 -2.54 13.93 -12.85
N THR A 26 -2.89 12.89 -12.10
CA THR A 26 -2.49 11.52 -12.41
C THR A 26 -3.54 10.79 -13.23
N ALA A 27 -4.75 11.35 -13.35
CA ALA A 27 -5.94 10.69 -13.90
C ALA A 27 -6.31 9.37 -13.18
N LEU A 28 -5.71 9.09 -12.01
CA LEU A 28 -5.95 7.86 -11.28
C LEU A 28 -7.19 8.00 -10.41
N LYS A 29 -7.97 6.91 -10.33
CA LYS A 29 -9.04 6.77 -9.33
C LYS A 29 -8.46 6.59 -7.91
N SER A 30 -7.25 6.05 -7.84
CA SER A 30 -6.51 5.82 -6.60
C SER A 30 -6.15 7.15 -5.94
N LYS A 31 -6.36 7.24 -4.63
CA LYS A 31 -5.95 8.42 -3.86
C LYS A 31 -4.44 8.41 -3.65
N THR A 32 -3.80 9.53 -3.96
CA THR A 32 -2.39 9.76 -3.65
C THR A 32 -2.25 10.25 -2.21
N HIS A 33 -1.52 9.49 -1.40
CA HIS A 33 -1.13 9.89 -0.04
C HIS A 33 0.29 10.45 -0.08
N LEU A 34 0.51 11.59 0.60
CA LEU A 34 1.79 12.31 0.58
C LEU A 34 2.71 11.96 1.74
N ASP A 35 2.23 11.14 2.67
CA ASP A 35 2.95 10.76 3.87
C ASP A 35 3.59 9.37 3.71
N ARG A 36 4.52 9.04 4.61
CA ARG A 36 5.07 7.68 4.66
C ARG A 36 3.92 6.71 4.94
N PRO A 37 3.81 5.58 4.22
CA PRO A 37 2.74 4.63 4.42
C PRO A 37 2.71 4.13 5.87
N ASN A 38 1.53 4.22 6.49
CA ASN A 38 1.27 3.60 7.79
C ASN A 38 1.01 2.11 7.58
N TRP A 39 2.08 1.30 7.62
CA TRP A 39 2.02 -0.15 7.42
C TRP A 39 1.10 -0.85 8.42
N ASN A 40 0.97 -0.32 9.64
CA ASN A 40 0.13 -0.91 10.67
C ASN A 40 -1.36 -0.80 10.30
N GLU A 41 -1.81 0.40 9.93
CA GLU A 41 -3.18 0.65 9.48
C GLU A 41 -3.50 -0.12 8.19
N LEU A 42 -2.58 -0.08 7.22
CA LEU A 42 -2.74 -0.77 5.94
C LEU A 42 -2.92 -2.27 6.14
N LEU A 43 -2.01 -2.93 6.87
CA LEU A 43 -2.03 -4.38 7.03
C LEU A 43 -3.15 -4.86 7.96
N GLN A 44 -3.52 -4.05 8.97
CA GLN A 44 -4.66 -4.35 9.83
C GLN A 44 -5.98 -4.39 9.05
N SER A 45 -6.14 -3.51 8.05
CA SER A 45 -7.36 -3.48 7.23
C SER A 45 -7.64 -4.82 6.51
N PHE A 46 -6.60 -5.60 6.20
CA PHE A 46 -6.75 -6.93 5.58
C PHE A 46 -7.24 -8.00 6.55
N LYS A 47 -7.01 -7.84 7.86
CA LYS A 47 -7.55 -8.75 8.90
C LYS A 47 -8.98 -8.40 9.29
N SER A 48 -9.34 -7.12 9.30
CA SER A 48 -10.64 -6.65 9.82
C SER A 48 -11.72 -6.49 8.76
N GLY A 49 -11.36 -6.50 7.48
CA GLY A 49 -12.30 -6.25 6.36
C GLY A 49 -12.92 -7.51 5.76
N LYS A 50 -13.52 -7.35 4.56
CA LYS A 50 -14.13 -8.45 3.76
C LYS A 50 -13.19 -9.62 3.47
N ASN A 51 -11.88 -9.41 3.64
CA ASN A 51 -10.84 -10.39 3.37
C ASN A 51 -10.39 -11.17 4.62
N ALA A 52 -11.08 -11.00 5.76
CA ALA A 52 -10.75 -11.66 7.03
C ALA A 52 -10.65 -13.21 6.90
N SER A 53 -11.50 -13.81 6.07
CA SER A 53 -11.47 -15.26 5.78
C SER A 53 -10.14 -15.74 5.18
N MET A 54 -9.44 -14.87 4.44
CA MET A 54 -8.12 -15.15 3.86
C MET A 54 -6.96 -14.51 4.64
N ALA A 55 -7.19 -14.02 5.86
CA ALA A 55 -6.18 -13.28 6.62
C ALA A 55 -4.92 -14.11 6.93
N ASN A 56 -5.02 -15.45 6.96
CA ASN A 56 -3.87 -16.35 7.14
C ASN A 56 -3.11 -16.65 5.85
N ASP A 57 -3.62 -16.22 4.69
CA ASP A 57 -3.04 -16.51 3.36
C ASP A 57 -2.69 -15.24 2.57
N VAL A 58 -2.19 -14.22 3.26
CA VAL A 58 -1.74 -12.98 2.59
C VAL A 58 -0.24 -13.07 2.30
N GLY A 59 0.11 -12.98 1.01
CA GLY A 59 1.49 -12.82 0.53
C GLY A 59 1.81 -11.36 0.22
N VAL A 60 2.91 -10.85 0.78
CA VAL A 60 3.43 -9.50 0.57
C VAL A 60 4.72 -9.59 -0.23
N PHE A 61 4.72 -8.95 -1.40
CA PHE A 61 5.82 -8.94 -2.33
C PHE A 61 6.45 -7.55 -2.34
N PHE A 62 7.76 -7.45 -2.07
CA PHE A 62 8.45 -6.16 -1.96
C PHE A 62 9.70 -6.10 -2.84
N CYS A 63 9.78 -5.04 -3.63
CA CYS A 63 10.95 -4.65 -4.42
C CYS A 63 11.24 -3.17 -4.14
N GLY A 64 12.39 -2.88 -3.55
CA GLY A 64 12.77 -1.52 -3.15
C GLY A 64 13.96 -1.47 -2.20
N PRO A 65 14.18 -0.33 -1.51
CA PRO A 65 15.33 -0.13 -0.63
C PRO A 65 15.41 -1.16 0.50
N PRO A 66 16.62 -1.64 0.87
CA PRO A 66 16.77 -2.66 1.91
C PRO A 66 16.22 -2.25 3.28
N SER A 67 16.40 -0.97 3.66
CA SER A 67 15.89 -0.42 4.92
C SER A 67 14.37 -0.56 5.04
N MET A 68 13.65 -0.23 3.98
CA MET A 68 12.19 -0.35 3.94
C MET A 68 11.74 -1.82 3.93
N GLY A 69 12.47 -2.71 3.25
CA GLY A 69 12.18 -4.13 3.26
C GLY A 69 12.27 -4.76 4.66
N ILE A 70 13.23 -4.30 5.48
CA ILE A 70 13.36 -4.72 6.88
C ILE A 70 12.13 -4.28 7.69
N ASP A 71 11.70 -3.02 7.53
CA ASP A 71 10.53 -2.50 8.22
C ASP A 71 9.26 -3.28 7.84
N ILE A 72 9.00 -3.45 6.53
CA ILE A 72 7.82 -4.18 6.03
C ILE A 72 7.81 -5.62 6.54
N ARG A 73 8.97 -6.31 6.52
CA ARG A 73 9.07 -7.68 7.05
C ARG A 73 8.67 -7.77 8.52
N LYS A 74 9.06 -6.80 9.36
CA LYS A 74 8.65 -6.75 10.78
C LYS A 74 7.13 -6.65 10.92
N TYR A 75 6.50 -5.79 10.12
CA TYR A 75 5.03 -5.68 10.12
C TYR A 75 4.36 -6.96 9.60
N CYS A 76 4.88 -7.58 8.54
CA CYS A 76 4.34 -8.87 8.06
C CYS A 76 4.39 -9.94 9.16
N MET A 77 5.47 -10.02 9.94
CA MET A 77 5.54 -10.94 11.08
C MET A 77 4.48 -10.64 12.14
N LYS A 78 4.27 -9.36 12.48
CA LYS A 78 3.23 -8.93 13.43
C LYS A 78 1.82 -9.40 13.01
N TYR A 79 1.53 -9.40 11.72
CA TYR A 79 0.22 -9.78 11.18
C TYR A 79 0.14 -11.22 10.65
N GLN A 80 1.23 -12.01 10.79
CA GLN A 80 1.35 -13.38 10.26
C GLN A 80 1.17 -13.48 8.74
N PHE A 81 1.70 -12.51 7.99
CA PHE A 81 1.70 -12.52 6.53
C PHE A 81 3.01 -13.07 5.98
N ARG A 82 2.96 -13.74 4.82
CA ARG A 82 4.15 -14.26 4.13
C ARG A 82 4.85 -13.12 3.41
N TYR A 83 6.15 -12.93 3.65
CA TYR A 83 6.94 -11.87 3.02
C TYR A 83 7.89 -12.44 1.97
N PHE A 84 7.89 -11.85 0.78
CA PHE A 84 8.73 -12.19 -0.35
C PHE A 84 9.55 -10.97 -0.77
N LYS A 85 10.87 -11.10 -0.70
CA LYS A 85 11.78 -10.10 -1.28
C LYS A 85 11.98 -10.44 -2.74
N GLU A 86 11.59 -9.54 -3.61
CA GLU A 86 11.71 -9.71 -5.05
C GLU A 86 12.69 -8.70 -5.65
N LYS A 87 13.28 -9.10 -6.77
CA LYS A 87 14.08 -8.25 -7.65
C LYS A 87 13.46 -8.40 -9.03
N PHE A 88 12.77 -7.36 -9.48
CA PHE A 88 12.15 -7.28 -10.79
C PHE A 88 13.02 -6.50 -11.77
#